data_AF-A0A3D6B8D0-F1
#
_entry.id   AF-A0A3D6B8D0-F1
#
_cell.length_a   1.000
_cell.length_b   1.000
_cell.length_c   1.000
_cell.angle_alpha   90.00
_cell.angle_beta   90.00
_cell.angle_gamma   90.00
#
_symmetry.space_group_name_H-M   'P 1'
#
loop_
_entity.id
_entity.type
_entity.pdbx_description
1 polymer ?
#
loop_
_entity_poly.entity_id
_entity_poly.type
_entity_poly.pdbx_seq_one_letter_code
_entity_poly.pdbx_strand_id
1 'polypeptide(L)'
;MKTYSLLVLAFFLYTNFAEAQLPTYAGLPDSTQVLVVYNSLSDSSRAVMNYYKNARGIPDINIVPLDELENKTISYEGVDHLVVIDDYPHQFELIKDKTNEFPGSSTPTIHAWIYFNDYIVKPIRSALITRFVNGVPLKDIIRYIVICQDVPFKLQTTADWANPTDNGIVLSTGIDGLLTFISKSFANPDYFITDFTTYKTFSNPYFNADECYSLEYRFLPYHFVNGLDTLSYLVSRLAGPSYSDIIGMIDRSTHPTMSGNGSWVIDNCLSAVGDDDMIKSNELLRSIDLTVRYDSTNYSIIIPSSDSVMCYTSPGTHHPGFNSDYLRHLNFNYQNGAVINTFESFNGNSLQYPDVRRASQGLIAEFIMTGGTGGIAHAYEPGVIVADSIFFPAYSLGYNFVDAAYLGMSWVGRQNIVIGDPLLRIRDFCADTLTTDEIITSSNIECAIYVPPGRTLTIASGSNINFIKNAHLKVDGNLIIEENSTVNFYGFSCFIVNNSLIVAANSSLNFLDFNRAIISGIFI
;
A
#
# COMPACT_ATOMS: atom_id res chain seq x y z
N MET A 1 52.18 36.63 -12.09
CA MET A 1 51.21 36.36 -11.03
C MET A 1 49.96 37.19 -11.27
N LYS A 2 48.88 36.55 -11.73
CA LYS A 2 47.52 37.06 -11.60
C LYS A 2 46.66 35.90 -11.15
N THR A 3 46.28 35.95 -9.87
CA THR A 3 45.51 34.93 -9.16
C THR A 3 44.04 35.11 -9.55
N TYR A 4 43.43 34.07 -10.11
CA TYR A 4 41.97 34.00 -10.25
C TYR A 4 41.43 33.23 -9.05
N SER A 5 40.71 33.93 -8.18
CA SER A 5 39.96 33.31 -7.09
C SER A 5 38.64 32.77 -7.65
N LEU A 6 38.48 31.45 -7.63
CA LEU A 6 37.21 30.78 -7.92
C LEU A 6 36.28 30.99 -6.72
N LEU A 7 35.19 31.72 -6.91
CA LEU A 7 34.13 31.86 -5.91
C LEU A 7 33.19 30.64 -6.07
N VAL A 8 33.26 29.69 -5.14
CA VAL A 8 32.29 28.59 -5.04
C VAL A 8 31.04 29.15 -4.34
N LEU A 9 30.00 29.44 -5.12
CA LEU A 9 28.66 29.70 -4.57
C LEU A 9 28.03 28.34 -4.21
N ALA A 10 27.98 28.03 -2.91
CA ALA A 10 27.12 26.97 -2.41
C ALA A 10 25.67 27.48 -2.40
N PHE A 11 24.86 27.04 -3.37
CA PHE A 11 23.40 27.16 -3.27
C PHE A 11 22.92 26.17 -2.21
N PHE A 12 22.58 26.67 -1.02
CA PHE A 12 21.69 25.93 -0.13
C PHE A 12 20.27 26.03 -0.69
N LEU A 13 19.91 25.08 -1.55
CA LEU A 13 18.52 24.78 -1.82
C LEU A 13 17.94 24.23 -0.51
N TYR A 14 17.01 24.97 0.10
CA TYR A 14 16.11 24.44 1.12
C TYR A 14 15.13 23.48 0.42
N THR A 15 15.60 22.29 0.05
CA THR A 15 14.71 21.15 -0.13
C THR A 15 14.38 20.63 1.25
N ASN A 16 13.10 20.54 1.60
CA ASN A 16 12.63 19.75 2.73
C ASN A 16 13.04 18.30 2.46
N PHE A 17 14.25 17.92 2.86
CA PHE A 17 14.60 16.51 2.98
C PHE A 17 13.74 15.99 4.13
N ALA A 18 12.64 15.31 3.81
CA ALA A 18 12.18 14.25 4.71
C ALA A 18 13.41 13.38 4.98
N GLU A 19 13.72 13.12 6.25
CA GLU A 19 14.86 12.28 6.59
C GLU A 19 14.71 10.96 5.83
N ALA A 20 15.68 10.68 4.95
CA ALA A 20 15.65 9.48 4.12
C ALA A 20 15.59 8.26 5.05
N GLN A 21 14.55 7.44 4.87
CA GLN A 21 14.37 6.25 5.68
C GLN A 21 15.51 5.27 5.40
N LEU A 22 15.92 4.53 6.42
CA LEU A 22 16.91 3.47 6.26
C LEU A 22 16.24 2.20 5.71
N PRO A 23 16.95 1.35 4.95
CA PRO A 23 16.42 0.04 4.57
C PRO A 23 16.17 -0.83 5.81
N THR A 24 15.15 -1.68 5.74
CA THR A 24 14.80 -2.65 6.80
C THR A 24 15.52 -3.98 6.64
N TYR A 25 15.92 -4.33 5.40
CA TYR A 25 16.37 -5.65 4.99
C TYR A 25 15.39 -6.78 5.36
N ALA A 26 14.11 -6.45 5.53
CA ALA A 26 13.12 -7.41 5.95
C ALA A 26 12.80 -8.40 4.82
N GLY A 27 12.81 -9.68 5.17
CA GLY A 27 12.34 -10.75 4.28
C GLY A 27 10.85 -10.63 3.98
N LEU A 28 10.37 -11.47 3.06
CA LEU A 28 8.95 -11.61 2.76
C LEU A 28 8.18 -11.94 4.04
N PRO A 29 7.05 -11.25 4.29
CA PRO A 29 6.22 -11.53 5.44
C PRO A 29 5.48 -12.86 5.26
N ASP A 30 5.15 -13.52 6.38
CA ASP A 30 4.35 -14.75 6.38
C ASP A 30 3.11 -14.66 7.29
N SER A 31 2.34 -15.75 7.36
CA SER A 31 1.09 -15.82 8.12
C SER A 31 1.26 -15.59 9.62
N THR A 32 2.46 -15.81 10.18
CA THR A 32 2.74 -15.57 11.61
C THR A 32 2.82 -14.09 11.94
N GLN A 33 2.98 -13.23 10.94
CA GLN A 33 3.13 -11.78 11.07
C GLN A 33 1.83 -11.03 10.73
N VAL A 34 0.71 -11.74 10.62
CA VAL A 34 -0.62 -11.18 10.35
C VAL A 34 -1.52 -11.37 11.56
N LEU A 35 -2.07 -10.27 12.09
CA LEU A 35 -3.12 -10.27 13.10
C LEU A 35 -4.48 -10.17 12.40
N VAL A 36 -5.43 -11.04 12.72
CA VAL A 36 -6.77 -11.02 12.12
C VAL A 36 -7.78 -10.58 13.16
N VAL A 37 -8.51 -9.52 12.87
CA VAL A 37 -9.53 -8.93 13.74
C VAL A 37 -10.90 -9.13 13.13
N TYR A 38 -11.85 -9.65 13.90
CA TYR A 38 -13.20 -9.94 13.41
C TYR A 38 -14.26 -9.57 14.43
N ASN A 39 -15.47 -9.29 13.95
CA ASN A 39 -16.64 -9.09 14.78
C ASN A 39 -17.18 -10.45 15.22
N SER A 40 -17.07 -10.79 16.50
CA SER A 40 -17.49 -12.13 16.95
C SER A 40 -19.01 -12.28 17.01
N LEU A 41 -19.75 -11.17 16.99
CA LEU A 41 -21.21 -11.15 16.95
C LEU A 41 -21.77 -11.32 15.53
N SER A 42 -20.95 -11.16 14.48
CA SER A 42 -21.36 -11.38 13.08
C SER A 42 -20.98 -12.76 12.56
N ASP A 43 -21.98 -13.55 12.16
CA ASP A 43 -21.80 -14.85 11.51
C ASP A 43 -20.95 -14.73 10.23
N SER A 44 -21.17 -13.67 9.45
CA SER A 44 -20.41 -13.39 8.22
C SER A 44 -18.95 -13.10 8.53
N SER A 45 -18.67 -12.25 9.52
CA SER A 45 -17.31 -11.93 9.96
C SER A 45 -16.56 -13.17 10.47
N ARG A 46 -17.23 -14.03 11.27
CA ARG A 46 -16.67 -15.32 11.72
C ARG A 46 -16.38 -16.26 10.56
N ALA A 47 -17.27 -16.34 9.58
CA ALA A 47 -17.07 -17.18 8.41
C ALA A 47 -15.87 -16.72 7.56
N VAL A 48 -15.73 -15.41 7.34
CA VAL A 48 -14.58 -14.82 6.63
C VAL A 48 -13.28 -15.07 7.38
N MET A 49 -13.26 -14.81 8.69
CA MET A 49 -12.08 -15.06 9.53
C MET A 49 -11.65 -16.53 9.46
N ASN A 50 -12.57 -17.47 9.66
CA ASN A 50 -12.26 -18.90 9.63
C ASN A 50 -11.72 -19.33 8.27
N TYR A 51 -12.32 -18.83 7.18
CA TYR A 51 -11.84 -19.12 5.83
C TYR A 51 -10.41 -18.62 5.62
N TYR A 52 -10.18 -17.33 5.89
CA TYR A 52 -8.88 -16.71 5.71
C TYR A 52 -7.78 -17.36 6.56
N LYS A 53 -8.12 -17.64 7.83
CA LYS A 53 -7.25 -18.37 8.75
C LYS A 53 -6.81 -19.70 8.17
N ASN A 54 -7.73 -20.48 7.62
CA ASN A 54 -7.42 -21.79 7.03
C ASN A 54 -6.64 -21.65 5.72
N ALA A 55 -7.03 -20.72 4.85
CA ALA A 55 -6.42 -20.52 3.54
C ALA A 55 -4.95 -20.04 3.64
N ARG A 56 -4.63 -19.19 4.62
CA ARG A 56 -3.28 -18.67 4.87
C ARG A 56 -2.50 -19.39 5.98
N GLY A 57 -3.15 -20.26 6.75
CA GLY A 57 -2.54 -20.85 7.94
C GLY A 57 -2.21 -19.81 9.01
N ILE A 58 -3.14 -18.89 9.29
CA ILE A 58 -2.98 -17.88 10.34
C ILE A 58 -2.99 -18.58 11.72
N PRO A 59 -2.00 -18.34 12.59
CA PRO A 59 -1.97 -18.93 13.94
C PRO A 59 -3.17 -18.49 14.81
N ASP A 60 -3.69 -19.40 15.64
CA ASP A 60 -4.79 -19.11 16.58
C ASP A 60 -4.51 -17.90 17.48
N ILE A 61 -3.26 -17.77 17.93
CA ILE A 61 -2.83 -16.68 18.81
C ILE A 61 -2.97 -15.30 18.15
N ASN A 62 -2.98 -15.25 16.82
CA ASN A 62 -3.12 -14.03 16.02
C ASN A 62 -4.58 -13.65 15.74
N ILE A 63 -5.56 -14.42 16.21
CA ILE A 63 -6.99 -14.16 15.99
C ILE A 63 -7.56 -13.32 17.15
N VAL A 64 -8.11 -12.15 16.84
CA VAL A 64 -8.65 -11.20 17.82
C VAL A 64 -10.15 -11.02 17.60
N PRO A 65 -11.00 -11.55 18.50
CA PRO A 65 -12.41 -11.25 18.48
C PRO A 65 -12.68 -9.84 19.01
N LEU A 66 -13.65 -9.16 18.41
CA LEU A 66 -14.31 -7.99 18.97
C LEU A 66 -15.68 -8.43 19.46
N ASP A 67 -15.79 -8.68 20.76
CA ASP A 67 -16.95 -9.34 21.39
C ASP A 67 -18.10 -8.41 21.76
N GLU A 68 -17.89 -7.11 21.60
CA GLU A 68 -18.80 -6.06 22.07
C GLU A 68 -19.15 -5.04 20.98
N LEU A 69 -19.07 -5.45 19.71
CA LEU A 69 -19.50 -4.63 18.58
C LEU A 69 -21.02 -4.67 18.43
N GLU A 70 -21.67 -3.85 19.24
CA GLU A 70 -23.12 -3.61 19.24
C GLU A 70 -23.40 -2.12 19.53
N ASN A 71 -24.65 -1.69 19.35
CA ASN A 71 -25.05 -0.33 19.70
C ASN A 71 -24.93 -0.13 21.22
N LYS A 72 -24.31 0.98 21.67
CA LYS A 72 -24.08 1.25 23.09
C LYS A 72 -24.36 2.69 23.45
N THR A 73 -24.89 2.89 24.65
CA THR A 73 -24.90 4.22 25.29
C THR A 73 -23.51 4.47 25.87
N ILE A 74 -22.88 5.56 25.43
CA ILE A 74 -21.59 6.03 25.91
C ILE A 74 -21.83 7.23 26.81
N SER A 75 -21.18 7.25 27.97
CA SER A 75 -21.27 8.35 28.94
C SER A 75 -19.97 9.14 28.96
N TYR A 76 -20.04 10.46 28.83
CA TYR A 76 -18.89 11.35 28.95
C TYR A 76 -19.31 12.68 29.61
N GLU A 77 -18.56 13.11 30.64
CA GLU A 77 -18.85 14.34 31.41
C GLU A 77 -20.31 14.49 31.87
N GLY A 78 -20.95 13.37 32.23
CA GLY A 78 -22.34 13.35 32.69
C GLY A 78 -23.39 13.42 31.58
N VAL A 79 -22.98 13.29 30.31
CA VAL A 79 -23.87 13.27 29.15
C VAL A 79 -23.80 11.92 28.45
N ASP A 80 -24.97 11.32 28.23
CA ASP A 80 -25.14 10.01 27.60
C ASP A 80 -25.54 10.15 26.12
N HIS A 81 -24.80 9.49 25.23
CA HIS A 81 -25.09 9.45 23.80
C HIS A 81 -25.25 8.01 23.33
N LEU A 82 -26.22 7.78 22.45
CA LEU A 82 -26.36 6.49 21.78
C LEU A 82 -25.41 6.45 20.59
N VAL A 83 -24.38 5.60 20.69
CA VAL A 83 -23.49 5.28 19.57
C VAL A 83 -23.99 4.01 18.90
N VAL A 84 -24.15 4.08 17.58
CA VAL A 84 -24.63 2.97 16.75
C VAL A 84 -23.56 2.50 15.78
N ILE A 85 -23.54 1.20 15.52
CA ILE A 85 -22.72 0.60 14.46
C ILE A 85 -23.55 -0.17 13.42
N ASP A 86 -24.83 -0.41 13.69
CA ASP A 86 -25.76 -1.12 12.80
C ASP A 86 -26.92 -0.20 12.38
N ASP A 87 -26.58 0.90 11.70
CA ASP A 87 -27.55 1.89 11.24
C ASP A 87 -27.76 1.72 9.73
N TYR A 88 -28.96 1.30 9.32
CA TYR A 88 -29.32 1.20 7.91
C TYR A 88 -29.15 2.57 7.22
N PRO A 89 -28.53 2.64 6.02
CA PRO A 89 -28.11 1.52 5.17
C PRO A 89 -26.68 1.00 5.44
N HIS A 90 -25.87 1.65 6.28
CA HIS A 90 -24.45 1.32 6.48
C HIS A 90 -24.18 0.29 7.60
N GLN A 91 -24.95 -0.80 7.64
CA GLN A 91 -24.87 -1.80 8.73
C GLN A 91 -23.43 -2.25 8.97
N PHE A 92 -22.93 -2.15 10.19
CA PHE A 92 -21.56 -2.52 10.62
C PHE A 92 -20.39 -1.78 9.96
N GLU A 93 -20.63 -0.80 9.07
CA GLU A 93 -19.55 -0.06 8.39
C GLU A 93 -19.16 1.23 9.10
N LEU A 94 -20.06 1.77 9.92
CA LEU A 94 -20.02 3.13 10.45
C LEU A 94 -20.24 3.17 11.96
N ILE A 95 -19.29 3.73 12.70
CA ILE A 95 -19.50 4.16 14.10
C ILE A 95 -20.09 5.56 14.07
N LYS A 96 -21.29 5.73 14.61
CA LYS A 96 -22.02 7.00 14.55
C LYS A 96 -22.62 7.38 15.88
N ASP A 97 -22.43 8.63 16.28
CA ASP A 97 -23.20 9.23 17.36
C ASP A 97 -24.60 9.62 16.86
N LYS A 98 -25.62 8.82 17.23
CA LYS A 98 -27.00 9.00 16.76
C LYS A 98 -27.71 10.16 17.47
N THR A 99 -27.24 10.54 18.65
CA THR A 99 -27.85 11.64 19.43
C THR A 99 -27.67 13.00 18.74
N ASN A 100 -26.64 13.14 17.90
CA ASN A 100 -26.29 14.40 17.21
C ASN A 100 -26.65 14.45 15.71
N GLU A 101 -27.55 13.60 15.23
CA GLU A 101 -27.91 13.51 13.80
C GLU A 101 -28.87 14.62 13.31
N PHE A 102 -29.49 15.41 14.21
CA PHE A 102 -30.51 16.37 13.80
C PHE A 102 -29.93 17.54 12.96
N PRO A 103 -30.60 17.93 11.86
CA PRO A 103 -30.21 19.11 11.08
C PRO A 103 -30.13 20.35 11.98
N GLY A 104 -28.93 20.87 12.18
CA GLY A 104 -28.65 22.00 13.08
C GLY A 104 -27.78 21.66 14.29
N SER A 105 -27.56 20.39 14.62
CA SER A 105 -26.50 19.97 15.56
C SER A 105 -25.16 19.88 14.80
N SER A 106 -24.47 21.01 14.71
CA SER A 106 -23.14 21.08 14.07
C SER A 106 -22.00 20.75 15.04
N THR A 107 -22.28 20.42 16.30
CA THR A 107 -21.24 20.23 17.30
C THR A 107 -20.84 18.75 17.38
N PRO A 108 -19.67 18.36 16.85
CA PRO A 108 -19.14 17.03 17.01
C PRO A 108 -18.91 16.71 18.49
N THR A 109 -19.09 15.44 18.86
CA THR A 109 -18.88 14.92 20.22
C THR A 109 -17.86 13.80 20.23
N ILE A 110 -17.37 13.50 21.43
CA ILE A 110 -16.31 12.51 21.66
C ILE A 110 -16.84 11.07 21.74
N HIS A 111 -18.15 10.87 21.90
CA HIS A 111 -18.73 9.56 22.22
C HIS A 111 -18.44 8.47 21.18
N ALA A 112 -18.48 8.78 19.88
CA ALA A 112 -18.09 7.83 18.83
C ALA A 112 -16.59 7.48 18.89
N TRP A 113 -15.73 8.42 19.29
CA TRP A 113 -14.30 8.18 19.52
C TRP A 113 -14.05 7.30 20.75
N ILE A 114 -14.78 7.52 21.83
CA ILE A 114 -14.75 6.65 23.01
C ILE A 114 -15.15 5.23 22.63
N TYR A 115 -16.24 5.08 21.86
CA TYR A 115 -16.66 3.77 21.36
C TYR A 115 -15.55 3.08 20.56
N PHE A 116 -14.97 3.78 19.57
CA PHE A 116 -13.86 3.24 18.78
C PHE A 116 -12.67 2.81 19.65
N ASN A 117 -12.29 3.65 20.61
CA ASN A 117 -11.18 3.35 21.49
C ASN A 117 -11.46 2.13 22.39
N ASP A 118 -12.64 2.08 22.99
CA ASP A 118 -12.98 1.07 23.99
C ASP A 118 -13.27 -0.30 23.39
N TYR A 119 -13.96 -0.35 22.25
CA TYR A 119 -14.49 -1.61 21.71
C TYR A 119 -13.73 -2.11 20.47
N ILE A 120 -12.81 -1.33 19.92
CA ILE A 120 -11.94 -1.75 18.80
C ILE A 120 -10.46 -1.65 19.18
N VAL A 121 -9.98 -0.46 19.56
CA VAL A 121 -8.55 -0.26 19.83
C VAL A 121 -8.08 -1.06 21.05
N LYS A 122 -8.76 -0.95 22.20
CA LYS A 122 -8.33 -1.62 23.45
C LYS A 122 -8.25 -3.15 23.32
N PRO A 123 -9.21 -3.85 22.69
CA PRO A 123 -9.08 -5.29 22.42
C PRO A 123 -7.88 -5.66 21.55
N ILE A 124 -7.64 -4.94 20.44
CA ILE A 124 -6.50 -5.18 19.54
C ILE A 124 -5.18 -4.93 20.28
N ARG A 125 -5.07 -3.79 20.97
CA ARG A 125 -3.93 -3.44 21.82
C ARG A 125 -3.65 -4.54 22.84
N SER A 126 -4.68 -4.98 23.56
CA SER A 126 -4.55 -6.02 24.58
C SER A 126 -3.96 -7.30 24.00
N ALA A 127 -4.46 -7.76 22.85
CA ALA A 127 -3.91 -8.93 22.17
C ALA A 127 -2.44 -8.74 21.79
N LEU A 128 -2.07 -7.57 21.23
CA LEU A 128 -0.70 -7.27 20.82
C LEU A 128 0.29 -7.28 21.99
N ILE A 129 -0.10 -6.78 23.17
CA ILE A 129 0.83 -6.64 24.31
C ILE A 129 0.84 -7.85 25.26
N THR A 130 -0.24 -8.63 25.32
CA THR A 130 -0.40 -9.71 26.32
C THR A 130 -0.20 -11.11 25.79
N ARG A 131 -0.19 -11.31 24.46
CA ARG A 131 -0.01 -12.62 23.83
C ARG A 131 1.43 -12.78 23.36
N PHE A 132 2.01 -13.96 23.58
CA PHE A 132 3.43 -14.22 23.36
C PHE A 132 3.65 -15.49 22.52
N VAL A 133 4.59 -15.42 21.58
CA VAL A 133 5.12 -16.57 20.85
C VAL A 133 6.58 -16.72 21.25
N ASN A 134 6.94 -17.85 21.87
CA ASN A 134 8.31 -18.13 22.33
C ASN A 134 8.92 -17.01 23.19
N GLY A 135 8.10 -16.37 24.03
CA GLY A 135 8.53 -15.27 24.92
C GLY A 135 8.60 -13.90 24.27
N VAL A 136 8.29 -13.76 22.98
CA VAL A 136 8.21 -12.48 22.26
C VAL A 136 6.74 -12.06 22.15
N PRO A 137 6.35 -10.83 22.56
CA PRO A 137 4.97 -10.39 22.46
C PRO A 137 4.58 -10.12 21.00
N LEU A 138 3.30 -10.30 20.67
CA LEU A 138 2.79 -10.10 19.30
C LEU A 138 3.10 -8.71 18.74
N LYS A 139 3.15 -7.68 19.60
CA LYS A 139 3.50 -6.31 19.18
C LYS A 139 4.84 -6.17 18.47
N ASP A 140 5.76 -7.14 18.67
CA ASP A 140 7.11 -7.16 18.08
C ASP A 140 7.22 -8.21 16.94
N ILE A 141 6.13 -8.91 16.61
CA ILE A 141 6.06 -9.97 15.59
C ILE A 141 5.18 -9.54 14.42
N ILE A 142 4.00 -9.01 14.73
CA ILE A 142 2.97 -8.66 13.75
C ILE A 142 3.42 -7.48 12.90
N ARG A 143 3.29 -7.60 11.58
CA ARG A 143 3.50 -6.52 10.60
C ARG A 143 2.18 -5.94 10.11
N TYR A 144 1.17 -6.80 9.92
CA TYR A 144 -0.10 -6.41 9.31
C TYR A 144 -1.28 -6.74 10.21
N ILE A 145 -2.25 -5.82 10.24
CA ILE A 145 -3.56 -6.04 10.85
C ILE A 145 -4.59 -6.19 9.72
N VAL A 146 -5.26 -7.33 9.67
CA VAL A 146 -6.33 -7.61 8.71
C VAL A 146 -7.65 -7.53 9.44
N ILE A 147 -8.50 -6.61 9.00
CA ILE A 147 -9.85 -6.45 9.54
C ILE A 147 -10.84 -7.23 8.66
N CYS A 148 -11.65 -8.11 9.24
CA CYS A 148 -12.68 -8.85 8.53
C CYS A 148 -13.93 -7.98 8.26
N GLN A 149 -14.84 -8.53 7.47
CA GLN A 149 -16.19 -8.04 7.21
C GLN A 149 -16.92 -7.69 8.53
N ASP A 150 -17.84 -6.73 8.48
CA ASP A 150 -18.70 -6.29 9.60
C ASP A 150 -17.96 -5.78 10.86
N VAL A 151 -16.74 -5.30 10.67
CA VAL A 151 -16.08 -4.38 11.60
C VAL A 151 -16.15 -2.99 10.97
N PRO A 152 -16.58 -1.95 11.70
CA PRO A 152 -16.65 -0.60 11.13
C PRO A 152 -15.33 -0.16 10.52
N PHE A 153 -15.38 0.63 9.45
CA PHE A 153 -14.19 1.27 8.87
C PHE A 153 -14.33 2.80 8.82
N LYS A 154 -15.52 3.31 9.13
CA LYS A 154 -15.87 4.72 9.20
C LYS A 154 -16.21 5.12 10.62
N LEU A 155 -15.83 6.34 11.00
CA LEU A 155 -16.23 7.00 12.23
C LEU A 155 -16.81 8.36 11.89
N GLN A 156 -17.99 8.66 12.43
CA GLN A 156 -18.71 9.91 12.21
C GLN A 156 -19.25 10.46 13.55
N THR A 157 -18.86 11.69 13.87
CA THR A 157 -19.19 12.34 15.16
C THR A 157 -20.35 13.35 15.06
N THR A 158 -20.86 13.61 13.85
CA THR A 158 -21.97 14.56 13.58
C THR A 158 -22.63 14.24 12.23
N ALA A 159 -23.66 14.99 11.81
CA ALA A 159 -24.32 14.81 10.53
C ALA A 159 -23.35 14.89 9.33
N ASP A 160 -23.62 14.10 8.28
CA ASP A 160 -22.85 14.14 7.03
C ASP A 160 -22.96 15.56 6.45
N TRP A 161 -21.82 16.15 6.04
CA TRP A 161 -21.70 17.54 5.60
C TRP A 161 -21.87 18.64 6.66
N ALA A 162 -21.81 18.33 7.95
CA ALA A 162 -21.69 19.37 8.96
C ALA A 162 -20.45 20.25 8.71
N ASN A 163 -20.60 21.57 8.84
CA ASN A 163 -19.44 22.47 8.76
C ASN A 163 -18.47 22.12 9.91
N PRO A 164 -17.15 22.05 9.67
CA PRO A 164 -16.18 21.92 10.75
C PRO A 164 -16.39 23.08 11.72
N THR A 165 -16.87 22.77 12.92
CA THR A 165 -17.02 23.76 13.98
C THR A 165 -15.68 23.99 14.65
N ASP A 166 -15.53 25.15 15.30
CA ASP A 166 -14.31 25.61 15.97
C ASP A 166 -13.89 24.73 17.18
N ASN A 167 -14.63 23.67 17.51
CA ASN A 167 -14.38 22.81 18.68
C ASN A 167 -13.28 21.77 18.46
N GLY A 168 -12.67 21.74 17.27
CA GLY A 168 -11.48 20.94 17.01
C GLY A 168 -11.69 19.44 17.04
N ILE A 169 -12.91 18.90 16.85
CA ILE A 169 -13.12 17.44 16.71
C ILE A 169 -13.24 17.06 15.23
N VAL A 170 -12.55 15.98 14.83
CA VAL A 170 -12.62 15.39 13.49
C VAL A 170 -14.03 14.83 13.24
N LEU A 171 -14.72 15.43 12.27
CA LEU A 171 -16.13 15.13 11.96
C LEU A 171 -16.34 13.69 11.44
N SER A 172 -15.45 13.28 10.53
CA SER A 172 -15.52 11.99 9.83
C SER A 172 -14.13 11.49 9.46
N THR A 173 -13.83 10.22 9.74
CA THR A 173 -12.53 9.62 9.40
C THR A 173 -12.63 8.12 9.12
N GLY A 174 -11.66 7.60 8.37
CA GLY A 174 -11.46 6.17 8.20
C GLY A 174 -10.60 5.64 9.35
N ILE A 175 -11.01 4.54 9.99
CA ILE A 175 -10.31 4.04 11.19
C ILE A 175 -9.09 3.18 10.85
N ASP A 176 -9.01 2.62 9.63
CA ASP A 176 -7.88 1.78 9.21
C ASP A 176 -6.55 2.52 9.33
N GLY A 177 -6.50 3.76 8.80
CA GLY A 177 -5.33 4.62 8.94
C GLY A 177 -4.98 4.96 10.40
N LEU A 178 -5.97 5.07 11.29
CA LEU A 178 -5.73 5.31 12.72
C LEU A 178 -5.08 4.09 13.39
N LEU A 179 -5.51 2.88 13.04
CA LEU A 179 -4.97 1.63 13.57
C LEU A 179 -3.48 1.42 13.20
N THR A 180 -2.98 2.06 12.14
CA THR A 180 -1.54 2.04 11.81
C THR A 180 -0.65 2.62 12.91
N PHE A 181 -1.22 3.47 13.78
CA PHE A 181 -0.54 4.13 14.90
C PHE A 181 -0.93 3.55 16.27
N ILE A 182 -1.53 2.36 16.32
CA ILE A 182 -2.05 1.79 17.58
C ILE A 182 -1.00 1.67 18.68
N SER A 183 0.30 1.63 18.37
CA SER A 183 1.33 1.57 19.42
C SER A 183 1.40 2.80 20.31
N LYS A 184 0.94 3.96 19.84
CA LYS A 184 0.81 5.16 20.67
C LYS A 184 -0.14 4.91 21.86
N SER A 185 -1.09 4.00 21.69
CA SER A 185 -1.98 3.58 22.77
C SER A 185 -1.33 2.64 23.80
N PHE A 186 -0.15 2.08 23.52
CA PHE A 186 0.47 1.08 24.41
C PHE A 186 0.86 1.69 25.76
N ALA A 187 1.40 2.92 25.74
CA ALA A 187 1.70 3.68 26.95
C ALA A 187 0.47 4.43 27.49
N ASN A 188 -0.40 4.94 26.61
CA ASN A 188 -1.62 5.67 26.97
C ASN A 188 -2.85 5.04 26.30
N PRO A 189 -3.64 4.18 26.97
CA PRO A 189 -4.81 3.52 26.39
C PRO A 189 -5.89 4.46 25.83
N ASP A 190 -5.85 5.75 26.18
CA ASP A 190 -6.83 6.75 25.74
C ASP A 190 -6.24 7.74 24.70
N TYR A 191 -5.06 7.43 24.13
CA TYR A 191 -4.39 8.26 23.11
C TYR A 191 -5.31 8.65 21.93
N PHE A 192 -6.17 7.73 21.49
CA PHE A 192 -7.12 8.01 20.40
C PHE A 192 -8.19 9.04 20.75
N ILE A 193 -8.49 9.21 22.04
CA ILE A 193 -9.43 10.20 22.53
C ILE A 193 -8.72 11.55 22.74
N THR A 194 -7.48 11.53 23.25
CA THR A 194 -6.75 12.76 23.59
C THR A 194 -6.13 13.46 22.39
N ASP A 195 -5.59 12.71 21.43
CA ASP A 195 -4.71 13.27 20.39
C ASP A 195 -5.27 13.15 18.97
N PHE A 196 -5.95 12.05 18.64
CA PHE A 196 -6.49 11.83 17.29
C PHE A 196 -7.79 12.59 17.01
N THR A 197 -8.47 13.07 18.05
CA THR A 197 -9.74 13.78 17.90
C THR A 197 -9.56 15.15 17.28
N THR A 198 -8.36 15.74 17.30
CA THR A 198 -8.08 17.09 16.81
C THR A 198 -7.35 17.18 15.47
N TYR A 199 -6.92 16.04 14.92
CA TYR A 199 -5.93 15.99 13.84
C TYR A 199 -6.50 15.55 12.48
N LYS A 200 -6.05 16.19 11.39
CA LYS A 200 -6.70 16.10 10.08
C LYS A 200 -6.07 15.14 9.07
N THR A 201 -4.78 14.79 9.16
CA THR A 201 -4.06 13.76 8.37
C THR A 201 -2.68 13.51 9.00
N PHE A 202 -2.11 12.31 8.85
CA PHE A 202 -0.75 11.99 9.31
C PHE A 202 0.13 11.69 8.11
N SER A 203 1.34 12.26 8.06
CA SER A 203 2.29 11.88 7.04
C SER A 203 2.64 10.41 7.20
N ASN A 204 2.61 9.68 6.09
CA ASN A 204 3.07 8.30 6.06
C ASN A 204 4.61 8.31 5.94
N PRO A 205 5.38 7.94 6.98
CA PRO A 205 6.83 7.85 6.89
C PRO A 205 7.31 6.74 5.95
N TYR A 206 6.43 5.80 5.56
CA TYR A 206 6.74 4.75 4.59
C TYR A 206 6.48 5.19 3.14
N PHE A 207 5.84 6.35 2.91
CA PHE A 207 5.60 6.85 1.57
C PHE A 207 6.91 7.03 0.81
N ASN A 208 6.99 6.41 -0.38
CA ASN A 208 8.13 6.47 -1.28
C ASN A 208 9.48 6.14 -0.59
N ALA A 209 9.47 5.33 0.47
CA ALA A 209 10.69 5.02 1.23
C ALA A 209 11.74 4.26 0.41
N ASP A 210 11.31 3.57 -0.66
CA ASP A 210 12.17 2.83 -1.59
C ASP A 210 12.01 3.34 -3.03
N GLU A 211 12.60 4.50 -3.31
CA GLU A 211 12.48 5.17 -4.61
C GLU A 211 13.04 4.35 -5.79
N CYS A 212 13.89 3.35 -5.52
CA CYS A 212 14.47 2.45 -6.51
C CYS A 212 13.87 1.04 -6.48
N TYR A 213 12.83 0.80 -5.66
CA TYR A 213 12.19 -0.50 -5.50
C TYR A 213 13.16 -1.66 -5.21
N SER A 214 14.24 -1.39 -4.46
CA SER A 214 15.25 -2.38 -4.05
C SER A 214 14.69 -3.62 -3.31
N LEU A 215 13.45 -3.53 -2.80
CA LEU A 215 12.80 -4.51 -1.94
C LEU A 215 13.49 -4.68 -0.57
N GLU A 216 14.48 -3.84 -0.27
CA GLU A 216 15.17 -3.79 1.02
C GLU A 216 14.39 -2.99 2.08
N TYR A 217 13.25 -2.43 1.73
CA TYR A 217 12.46 -1.54 2.59
C TYR A 217 11.11 -2.15 3.01
N ARG A 218 10.89 -3.44 2.79
CA ARG A 218 9.65 -4.13 3.24
C ARG A 218 9.33 -3.78 4.68
N PHE A 219 8.05 -3.58 4.97
CA PHE A 219 7.60 -2.99 6.21
C PHE A 219 8.06 -3.77 7.45
N LEU A 220 8.58 -3.04 8.44
CA LEU A 220 8.77 -3.51 9.81
C LEU A 220 8.09 -2.54 10.79
N PRO A 221 7.42 -3.07 11.83
CA PRO A 221 6.89 -2.27 12.93
C PRO A 221 7.96 -1.37 13.53
N TYR A 222 7.58 -0.13 13.82
CA TYR A 222 8.40 0.87 14.51
C TYR A 222 9.67 1.32 13.80
N HIS A 223 9.84 0.95 12.53
CA HIS A 223 11.00 1.34 11.74
C HIS A 223 10.81 2.68 11.04
N PHE A 224 9.65 2.87 10.40
CA PHE A 224 9.35 4.09 9.63
C PHE A 224 8.83 5.18 10.55
N VAL A 225 9.60 6.27 10.66
CA VAL A 225 9.38 7.36 11.61
C VAL A 225 9.47 8.72 10.93
N ASN A 226 8.53 9.61 11.25
CA ASN A 226 8.58 11.03 10.91
C ASN A 226 8.23 11.86 12.15
N GLY A 227 9.24 12.47 12.78
CA GLY A 227 9.06 13.21 14.02
C GLY A 227 8.49 12.34 15.15
N LEU A 228 7.28 12.66 15.62
CA LEU A 228 6.57 11.91 16.68
C LEU A 228 5.65 10.82 16.13
N ASP A 229 5.57 10.66 14.81
CA ASP A 229 4.73 9.66 14.16
C ASP A 229 5.57 8.45 13.75
N THR A 230 5.19 7.29 14.28
CA THR A 230 5.86 6.01 14.04
C THR A 230 4.82 5.01 13.56
N LEU A 231 5.01 4.50 12.35
CA LEU A 231 4.14 3.43 11.86
C LEU A 231 4.38 2.15 12.64
N SER A 232 3.29 1.58 13.13
CA SER A 232 3.31 0.39 13.97
C SER A 232 2.93 -0.84 13.16
N TYR A 233 1.89 -0.72 12.33
CA TYR A 233 1.36 -1.80 11.51
C TYR A 233 0.77 -1.23 10.22
N LEU A 234 0.73 -2.02 9.14
CA LEU A 234 -0.10 -1.70 7.99
C LEU A 234 -1.45 -2.41 8.11
N VAL A 235 -2.52 -1.75 7.67
CA VAL A 235 -3.89 -2.24 7.84
C VAL A 235 -4.54 -2.49 6.49
N SER A 236 -5.17 -3.66 6.35
CA SER A 236 -6.01 -4.00 5.20
C SER A 236 -7.31 -4.69 5.62
N ARG A 237 -8.21 -4.90 4.65
CA ARG A 237 -9.57 -5.38 4.88
C ARG A 237 -9.91 -6.59 4.03
N LEU A 238 -10.55 -7.59 4.65
CA LEU A 238 -11.25 -8.67 3.96
C LEU A 238 -12.76 -8.44 4.08
N ALA A 239 -13.28 -7.60 3.21
CA ALA A 239 -14.66 -7.15 3.19
C ALA A 239 -15.14 -6.95 1.75
N GLY A 240 -16.44 -7.10 1.53
CA GLY A 240 -17.05 -7.01 0.20
C GLY A 240 -18.54 -7.36 0.20
N PRO A 241 -19.18 -7.34 -0.98
CA PRO A 241 -20.64 -7.41 -1.10
C PRO A 241 -21.29 -8.68 -0.58
N SER A 242 -20.59 -9.80 -0.69
CA SER A 242 -21.08 -11.08 -0.19
C SER A 242 -19.93 -11.93 0.32
N TYR A 243 -20.27 -12.95 1.12
CA TYR A 243 -19.31 -13.96 1.54
C TYR A 243 -18.59 -14.60 0.33
N SER A 244 -19.32 -14.93 -0.74
CA SER A 244 -18.75 -15.54 -1.95
C SER A 244 -17.72 -14.63 -2.62
N ASP A 245 -17.99 -13.33 -2.68
CA ASP A 245 -17.07 -12.36 -3.29
C ASP A 245 -15.79 -12.22 -2.46
N ILE A 246 -15.92 -12.19 -1.13
CA ILE A 246 -14.80 -12.12 -0.19
C ILE A 246 -13.94 -13.38 -0.27
N ILE A 247 -14.56 -14.57 -0.33
CA ILE A 247 -13.82 -15.83 -0.47
C ILE A 247 -13.12 -15.88 -1.83
N GLY A 248 -13.80 -15.48 -2.91
CA GLY A 248 -13.17 -15.37 -4.22
C GLY A 248 -11.95 -14.44 -4.22
N MET A 249 -12.05 -13.29 -3.53
CA MET A 249 -10.91 -12.38 -3.32
C MET A 249 -9.75 -13.06 -2.59
N ILE A 250 -10.03 -13.82 -1.52
CA ILE A 250 -9.02 -14.56 -0.76
C ILE A 250 -8.37 -15.64 -1.64
N ASP A 251 -9.16 -16.42 -2.38
CA ASP A 251 -8.66 -17.51 -3.23
C ASP A 251 -7.75 -17.02 -4.34
N ARG A 252 -8.12 -15.89 -4.97
CA ARG A 252 -7.28 -15.21 -5.96
C ARG A 252 -6.00 -14.65 -5.33
N SER A 253 -6.04 -14.29 -4.05
CA SER A 253 -4.88 -13.80 -3.30
C SER A 253 -3.92 -14.91 -2.87
N THR A 254 -4.43 -16.11 -2.56
CA THR A 254 -3.60 -17.28 -2.19
C THR A 254 -3.07 -18.03 -3.40
N HIS A 255 -3.67 -17.83 -4.58
CA HIS A 255 -3.24 -18.42 -5.85
C HIS A 255 -3.00 -17.34 -6.92
N PRO A 256 -2.13 -16.34 -6.65
CA PRO A 256 -1.91 -15.23 -7.58
C PRO A 256 -1.17 -15.70 -8.83
N THR A 257 -1.36 -14.99 -9.93
CA THR A 257 -0.55 -15.19 -11.13
C THR A 257 0.82 -14.55 -10.93
N MET A 258 1.81 -15.38 -10.59
CA MET A 258 3.16 -14.99 -10.18
C MET A 258 4.07 -14.41 -11.27
N SER A 259 3.58 -14.32 -12.52
CA SER A 259 4.36 -13.77 -13.61
C SER A 259 4.37 -12.23 -13.64
N GLY A 260 3.34 -11.59 -13.07
CA GLY A 260 3.14 -10.14 -13.18
C GLY A 260 2.85 -9.61 -14.60
N ASN A 261 2.81 -10.49 -15.62
CA ASN A 261 2.79 -10.14 -17.04
C ASN A 261 1.39 -9.85 -17.61
N GLY A 262 0.39 -9.56 -16.76
CA GLY A 262 -0.93 -9.15 -17.23
C GLY A 262 -0.92 -7.74 -17.85
N SER A 263 -2.04 -7.36 -18.47
CA SER A 263 -2.22 -5.99 -18.97
C SER A 263 -2.41 -5.01 -17.80
N TRP A 264 -1.63 -3.93 -17.81
CA TRP A 264 -1.76 -2.80 -16.90
C TRP A 264 -2.58 -1.73 -17.61
N VAL A 265 -3.84 -1.58 -17.21
CA VAL A 265 -4.79 -0.70 -17.87
C VAL A 265 -4.81 0.65 -17.15
N ILE A 266 -4.44 1.70 -17.88
CA ILE A 266 -4.48 3.08 -17.45
C ILE A 266 -5.49 3.79 -18.35
N ASP A 267 -6.70 3.96 -17.84
CA ASP A 267 -7.82 4.61 -18.52
C ASP A 267 -7.88 6.08 -18.09
N ASN A 268 -6.95 6.85 -18.63
CA ASN A 268 -6.77 8.25 -18.29
C ASN A 268 -7.75 9.14 -19.10
N CYS A 269 -8.03 10.32 -18.58
CA CYS A 269 -8.65 11.41 -19.33
C CYS A 269 -7.82 12.67 -19.10
N LEU A 270 -7.28 13.25 -20.17
CA LEU A 270 -6.46 14.45 -20.07
C LEU A 270 -7.20 15.55 -19.31
N SER A 271 -6.50 16.21 -18.40
CA SER A 271 -7.03 17.23 -17.48
C SER A 271 -8.06 16.76 -16.44
N ALA A 272 -8.34 15.45 -16.34
CA ALA A 272 -9.09 14.90 -15.20
C ALA A 272 -8.18 14.78 -13.96
N VAL A 273 -8.80 14.45 -12.81
CA VAL A 273 -8.04 14.18 -11.59
C VAL A 273 -7.12 12.97 -11.79
N GLY A 274 -5.88 13.08 -11.31
CA GLY A 274 -4.87 12.02 -11.41
C GLY A 274 -4.11 11.93 -12.74
N ASP A 275 -4.41 12.80 -13.73
CA ASP A 275 -3.79 12.78 -15.07
C ASP A 275 -2.26 12.69 -15.03
N ASP A 276 -1.60 13.63 -14.32
CA ASP A 276 -0.14 13.67 -14.19
C ASP A 276 0.44 12.37 -13.61
N ASP A 277 -0.23 11.77 -12.63
CA ASP A 277 0.24 10.54 -11.97
C ASP A 277 0.00 9.30 -12.85
N MET A 278 -1.10 9.26 -13.60
CA MET A 278 -1.39 8.20 -14.58
C MET A 278 -0.43 8.25 -15.78
N ILE A 279 -0.08 9.44 -16.29
CA ILE A 279 0.96 9.63 -17.32
C ILE A 279 2.29 9.07 -16.80
N LYS A 280 2.69 9.50 -15.61
CA LYS A 280 3.93 9.04 -14.98
C LYS A 280 3.92 7.53 -14.74
N SER A 281 2.82 6.97 -14.26
CA SER A 281 2.67 5.52 -14.07
C SER A 281 2.83 4.75 -15.39
N ASN A 282 2.24 5.23 -16.49
CA ASN A 282 2.42 4.66 -17.82
C ASN A 282 3.89 4.65 -18.26
N GLU A 283 4.62 5.74 -18.05
CA GLU A 283 6.07 5.82 -18.37
C GLU A 283 6.88 4.82 -17.55
N LEU A 284 6.67 4.79 -16.24
CA LEU A 284 7.42 3.93 -15.32
C LEU A 284 7.15 2.44 -15.58
N LEU A 285 5.90 2.04 -15.75
CA LEU A 285 5.54 0.64 -16.03
C LEU A 285 6.11 0.17 -17.38
N ARG A 286 6.11 1.03 -18.40
CA ARG A 286 6.76 0.70 -19.69
C ARG A 286 8.27 0.58 -19.57
N SER A 287 8.92 1.40 -18.73
CA SER A 287 10.37 1.35 -18.50
C SER A 287 10.86 0.02 -17.89
N ILE A 288 9.97 -0.72 -17.23
CA ILE A 288 10.22 -2.07 -16.69
C ILE A 288 9.61 -3.19 -17.55
N ASP A 289 9.38 -2.92 -18.84
CA ASP A 289 8.95 -3.89 -19.85
C ASP A 289 7.59 -4.56 -19.54
N LEU A 290 6.66 -3.81 -18.95
CA LEU A 290 5.29 -4.27 -18.74
C LEU A 290 4.36 -3.91 -19.91
N THR A 291 3.36 -4.75 -20.13
CA THR A 291 2.30 -4.49 -21.12
C THR A 291 1.32 -3.46 -20.57
N VAL A 292 1.50 -2.19 -20.96
CA VAL A 292 0.62 -1.09 -20.56
C VAL A 292 -0.37 -0.76 -21.67
N ARG A 293 -1.65 -0.69 -21.32
CA ARG A 293 -2.73 -0.16 -22.14
C ARG A 293 -3.09 1.21 -21.62
N TYR A 294 -2.66 2.21 -22.34
CA TYR A 294 -2.87 3.60 -21.99
C TYR A 294 -3.87 4.20 -22.96
N ASP A 295 -5.01 4.66 -22.45
CA ASP A 295 -5.94 5.53 -23.17
C ASP A 295 -5.96 6.89 -22.47
N SER A 296 -6.06 7.96 -23.25
CA SER A 296 -6.14 9.33 -22.75
C SER A 296 -7.27 10.10 -23.43
N THR A 297 -8.23 9.40 -24.01
CA THR A 297 -9.36 9.98 -24.73
C THR A 297 -10.51 10.27 -23.77
N ASN A 298 -11.59 10.87 -24.29
CA ASN A 298 -12.80 11.10 -23.51
C ASN A 298 -13.81 9.93 -23.62
N TYR A 299 -13.39 8.81 -24.20
CA TYR A 299 -14.23 7.63 -24.39
C TYR A 299 -13.80 6.55 -23.41
N SER A 300 -14.77 5.93 -22.72
CA SER A 300 -14.50 4.80 -21.83
C SER A 300 -13.75 3.69 -22.55
N ILE A 301 -12.67 3.15 -21.97
CA ILE A 301 -12.11 1.93 -22.51
C ILE A 301 -13.09 0.77 -22.26
N ILE A 302 -13.68 0.26 -23.34
CA ILE A 302 -14.35 -1.04 -23.34
C ILE A 302 -13.32 -2.05 -23.82
N ILE A 303 -12.62 -2.70 -22.88
CA ILE A 303 -11.61 -3.71 -23.24
C ILE A 303 -12.33 -4.99 -23.69
N PRO A 304 -11.93 -5.58 -24.83
CA PRO A 304 -12.43 -6.88 -25.25
C PRO A 304 -12.08 -7.98 -24.22
N SER A 305 -12.96 -8.96 -24.06
CA SER A 305 -12.91 -10.01 -23.02
C SER A 305 -11.70 -10.95 -23.08
N SER A 306 -10.78 -10.79 -24.01
CA SER A 306 -9.59 -11.63 -24.17
C SER A 306 -8.39 -11.20 -23.32
N ASP A 307 -8.42 -10.01 -22.73
CA ASP A 307 -7.24 -9.44 -22.09
C ASP A 307 -7.15 -9.77 -20.61
N SER A 308 -6.00 -10.33 -20.25
CA SER A 308 -5.69 -10.80 -18.91
C SER A 308 -5.20 -9.62 -18.05
N VAL A 309 -6.14 -8.89 -17.43
CA VAL A 309 -5.89 -7.62 -16.72
C VAL A 309 -5.27 -7.88 -15.34
N MET A 310 -4.15 -7.22 -15.06
CA MET A 310 -3.48 -7.25 -13.75
C MET A 310 -3.78 -6.00 -12.93
N CYS A 311 -3.85 -4.83 -13.57
CA CYS A 311 -4.18 -3.59 -12.87
C CYS A 311 -5.13 -2.74 -13.69
N TYR A 312 -5.98 -1.99 -13.01
CA TYR A 312 -6.82 -0.97 -13.60
C TYR A 312 -6.77 0.31 -12.78
N THR A 313 -6.66 1.45 -13.47
CA THR A 313 -6.85 2.78 -12.90
C THR A 313 -7.62 3.68 -13.84
N SER A 314 -8.32 4.65 -13.26
CA SER A 314 -8.99 5.73 -13.98
C SER A 314 -9.33 6.90 -13.06
N PRO A 315 -9.72 8.07 -13.61
CA PRO A 315 -10.36 9.15 -12.86
C PRO A 315 -11.74 8.79 -12.25
N GLY A 316 -12.24 7.56 -12.47
CA GLY A 316 -13.61 7.18 -12.14
C GLY A 316 -14.64 8.11 -12.79
N THR A 317 -15.75 8.40 -12.12
CA THR A 317 -16.84 9.23 -12.67
C THR A 317 -16.46 10.67 -13.03
N HIS A 318 -15.24 11.13 -12.73
CA HIS A 318 -14.68 12.37 -13.29
C HIS A 318 -14.34 12.26 -14.78
N HIS A 319 -14.25 11.04 -15.31
CA HIS A 319 -14.12 10.75 -16.73
C HIS A 319 -15.49 10.94 -17.44
N PRO A 320 -15.60 11.78 -18.49
CA PRO A 320 -16.89 12.11 -19.12
C PRO A 320 -17.59 10.91 -19.78
N GLY A 321 -16.83 9.87 -20.10
CA GLY A 321 -17.33 8.61 -20.68
C GLY A 321 -17.86 7.59 -19.67
N PHE A 322 -17.78 7.82 -18.35
CA PHE A 322 -18.23 6.84 -17.35
C PHE A 322 -19.57 7.19 -16.73
N ASN A 323 -20.40 6.16 -16.60
CA ASN A 323 -21.55 6.15 -15.70
C ASN A 323 -21.08 5.75 -14.28
N SER A 324 -21.94 5.90 -13.29
CA SER A 324 -21.58 5.56 -11.92
C SER A 324 -21.23 4.08 -11.73
N ASP A 325 -21.76 3.18 -12.54
CA ASP A 325 -21.60 1.72 -12.42
C ASP A 325 -20.57 1.14 -13.40
N TYR A 326 -19.66 1.97 -13.91
CA TYR A 326 -18.73 1.61 -14.99
C TYR A 326 -17.89 0.37 -14.67
N LEU A 327 -17.50 0.17 -13.40
CA LEU A 327 -16.73 -1.00 -12.94
C LEU A 327 -17.43 -2.34 -13.25
N ARG A 328 -18.77 -2.34 -13.36
CA ARG A 328 -19.55 -3.54 -13.75
C ARG A 328 -19.53 -3.82 -15.24
N HIS A 329 -19.17 -2.82 -16.04
CA HIS A 329 -19.17 -2.87 -17.50
C HIS A 329 -17.77 -3.01 -18.07
N LEU A 330 -16.74 -2.97 -17.20
CA LEU A 330 -15.38 -3.37 -17.54
C LEU A 330 -15.40 -4.88 -17.83
N ASN A 331 -15.55 -5.23 -19.11
CA ASN A 331 -15.57 -6.62 -19.62
C ASN A 331 -14.19 -7.28 -19.56
N PHE A 332 -13.48 -7.12 -18.46
CA PHE A 332 -12.10 -7.54 -18.29
C PHE A 332 -12.05 -9.02 -17.89
N ASN A 333 -10.99 -9.71 -18.32
CA ASN A 333 -10.64 -11.00 -17.76
C ASN A 333 -9.55 -10.78 -16.70
N TYR A 334 -9.94 -10.69 -15.43
CA TYR A 334 -9.00 -10.40 -14.34
C TYR A 334 -8.08 -11.58 -14.04
N GLN A 335 -6.79 -11.29 -13.87
CA GLN A 335 -5.86 -12.27 -13.30
C GLN A 335 -6.07 -12.41 -11.79
N ASN A 336 -5.69 -13.58 -11.26
CA ASN A 336 -5.53 -13.74 -9.82
C ASN A 336 -4.40 -12.81 -9.35
N GLY A 337 -4.72 -11.92 -8.41
CA GLY A 337 -3.84 -10.83 -8.01
C GLY A 337 -4.16 -9.50 -8.69
N ALA A 338 -5.22 -9.41 -9.50
CA ALA A 338 -5.59 -8.16 -10.13
C ALA A 338 -6.05 -7.09 -9.13
N VAL A 339 -5.49 -5.88 -9.22
CA VAL A 339 -5.79 -4.78 -8.29
C VAL A 339 -6.32 -3.52 -8.98
N ILE A 340 -7.01 -2.69 -8.21
CA ILE A 340 -7.56 -1.41 -8.66
C ILE A 340 -7.13 -0.25 -7.75
N ASN A 341 -6.90 0.91 -8.36
CA ASN A 341 -6.90 2.20 -7.67
C ASN A 341 -7.58 3.20 -8.61
N THR A 342 -8.55 3.97 -8.14
CA THR A 342 -9.21 4.99 -8.97
C THR A 342 -9.12 6.34 -8.28
N PHE A 343 -8.93 7.40 -9.08
CA PHE A 343 -8.90 8.77 -8.60
C PHE A 343 -10.32 9.30 -8.38
N GLU A 344 -11.11 8.58 -7.59
CA GLU A 344 -12.54 8.78 -7.42
C GLU A 344 -12.90 8.94 -5.94
N SER A 345 -13.63 10.00 -5.61
CA SER A 345 -14.08 10.24 -4.25
C SER A 345 -15.13 9.22 -3.82
N PHE A 346 -15.13 8.83 -2.54
CA PHE A 346 -16.17 7.95 -1.99
C PHE A 346 -16.33 6.57 -2.69
N ASN A 347 -15.37 6.13 -3.52
CA ASN A 347 -15.39 4.80 -4.16
C ASN A 347 -15.31 3.63 -3.15
N GLY A 348 -15.06 3.92 -1.87
CA GLY A 348 -15.12 3.00 -0.74
C GLY A 348 -16.19 3.37 0.28
N ASN A 349 -17.20 4.18 -0.09
CA ASN A 349 -18.22 4.64 0.84
C ASN A 349 -19.02 3.50 1.47
N SER A 350 -19.20 2.40 0.74
CA SER A 350 -19.69 1.16 1.27
C SER A 350 -19.00 0.00 0.56
N LEU A 351 -18.72 -1.04 1.33
CA LEU A 351 -18.25 -2.34 0.85
C LEU A 351 -19.43 -3.31 0.71
N GLN A 352 -20.61 -2.94 1.24
CA GLN A 352 -21.87 -3.64 1.06
C GLN A 352 -22.59 -3.13 -0.21
N TYR A 353 -22.98 -4.05 -1.07
CA TYR A 353 -23.68 -3.78 -2.33
C TYR A 353 -24.81 -4.81 -2.50
N PRO A 354 -25.97 -4.45 -3.08
CA PRO A 354 -26.35 -3.19 -3.73
C PRO A 354 -26.99 -2.14 -2.82
N ASP A 355 -27.28 -2.50 -1.56
CA ASP A 355 -28.22 -1.76 -0.71
C ASP A 355 -27.73 -0.36 -0.31
N VAL A 356 -26.44 -0.08 -0.48
CA VAL A 356 -25.75 1.11 0.04
C VAL A 356 -24.95 1.82 -1.05
N ARG A 357 -25.48 1.81 -2.27
CA ARG A 357 -24.80 2.42 -3.41
C ARG A 357 -24.90 3.94 -3.34
N ARG A 358 -23.75 4.62 -3.25
CA ARG A 358 -23.69 6.08 -3.39
C ARG A 358 -23.92 6.47 -4.86
N ALA A 359 -24.85 7.38 -5.10
CA ALA A 359 -25.10 7.89 -6.44
C ALA A 359 -23.84 8.55 -7.01
N SER A 360 -23.63 8.40 -8.32
CA SER A 360 -22.52 9.03 -9.05
C SER A 360 -21.12 8.57 -8.66
N GLN A 361 -20.94 7.36 -8.11
CA GLN A 361 -19.61 6.79 -7.83
C GLN A 361 -19.52 5.33 -8.28
N GLY A 362 -18.37 4.94 -8.84
CA GLY A 362 -17.98 3.53 -8.97
C GLY A 362 -17.43 3.01 -7.65
N LEU A 363 -17.91 1.85 -7.20
CA LEU A 363 -17.50 1.30 -5.91
C LEU A 363 -16.47 0.18 -6.09
N ILE A 364 -15.42 0.18 -5.27
CA ILE A 364 -14.44 -0.94 -5.26
C ILE A 364 -15.12 -2.29 -5.03
N ALA A 365 -16.25 -2.30 -4.32
CA ALA A 365 -17.09 -3.45 -4.11
C ALA A 365 -17.55 -4.09 -5.46
N GLU A 366 -17.85 -3.27 -6.47
CA GLU A 366 -18.23 -3.70 -7.83
C GLU A 366 -17.03 -4.34 -8.57
N PHE A 367 -15.80 -3.87 -8.32
CA PHE A 367 -14.58 -4.50 -8.85
C PHE A 367 -14.37 -5.89 -8.23
N ILE A 368 -14.57 -6.04 -6.92
CA ILE A 368 -14.46 -7.35 -6.24
C ILE A 368 -15.53 -8.32 -6.75
N MET A 369 -16.78 -7.87 -6.92
CA MET A 369 -17.88 -8.68 -7.49
C MET A 369 -17.61 -9.18 -8.90
N THR A 370 -16.89 -8.41 -9.71
CA THR A 370 -16.58 -8.76 -11.10
C THR A 370 -15.33 -9.63 -11.24
N GLY A 371 -14.72 -10.05 -10.12
CA GLY A 371 -13.57 -10.96 -10.10
C GLY A 371 -12.23 -10.30 -9.80
N GLY A 372 -12.21 -9.02 -9.42
CA GLY A 372 -11.03 -8.33 -8.94
C GLY A 372 -10.49 -8.91 -7.62
N THR A 373 -9.19 -8.78 -7.36
CA THR A 373 -8.54 -9.39 -6.17
C THR A 373 -8.35 -8.41 -5.01
N GLY A 374 -8.24 -7.11 -5.27
CA GLY A 374 -8.08 -6.12 -4.20
C GLY A 374 -7.93 -4.71 -4.75
N GLY A 375 -7.76 -3.72 -3.89
CA GLY A 375 -7.51 -2.36 -4.32
C GLY A 375 -7.56 -1.34 -3.20
N ILE A 376 -7.40 -0.08 -3.58
CA ILE A 376 -7.51 1.07 -2.68
C ILE A 376 -8.82 1.79 -2.96
N ALA A 377 -9.47 2.23 -1.89
CA ALA A 377 -10.68 3.03 -1.97
C ALA A 377 -10.72 4.09 -0.87
N HIS A 378 -11.72 4.97 -0.95
CA HIS A 378 -11.86 6.13 -0.10
C HIS A 378 -13.19 6.06 0.65
N ALA A 379 -13.11 5.94 1.99
CA ALA A 379 -14.29 5.81 2.84
C ALA A 379 -15.15 7.09 2.87
N TYR A 380 -14.51 8.27 2.77
CA TYR A 380 -15.19 9.52 2.40
C TYR A 380 -14.36 10.33 1.38
N GLU A 381 -14.62 11.64 1.23
CA GLU A 381 -13.89 12.53 0.33
C GLU A 381 -12.36 12.51 0.59
N PRO A 382 -11.54 12.04 -0.37
CA PRO A 382 -10.11 11.94 -0.19
C PRO A 382 -9.45 13.32 -0.21
N GLY A 383 -8.56 13.56 0.75
CA GLY A 383 -7.59 14.66 0.66
C GLY A 383 -6.34 14.28 -0.15
N VAL A 384 -6.04 12.98 -0.21
CA VAL A 384 -4.92 12.36 -0.93
C VAL A 384 -5.39 11.02 -1.44
N ILE A 385 -5.02 10.71 -2.69
CA ILE A 385 -5.21 9.42 -3.35
C ILE A 385 -3.85 8.74 -3.45
N VAL A 386 -3.81 7.42 -3.35
CA VAL A 386 -2.58 6.64 -3.51
C VAL A 386 -1.99 6.89 -4.90
N ALA A 387 -0.69 7.17 -4.97
CA ALA A 387 0.00 7.43 -6.22
C ALA A 387 0.24 6.12 -6.99
N ASP A 388 -0.39 5.97 -8.14
CA ASP A 388 -0.20 4.87 -9.08
C ASP A 388 1.25 4.82 -9.58
N SER A 389 1.91 5.98 -9.72
CA SER A 389 3.31 6.04 -10.13
C SER A 389 4.28 5.44 -9.10
N ILE A 390 3.81 5.07 -7.91
CA ILE A 390 4.59 4.34 -6.89
C ILE A 390 3.96 2.98 -6.62
N PHE A 391 2.66 2.93 -6.38
CA PHE A 391 1.93 1.71 -6.03
C PHE A 391 2.08 0.62 -7.10
N PHE A 392 1.83 0.96 -8.38
CA PHE A 392 1.85 -0.03 -9.46
C PHE A 392 3.27 -0.56 -9.74
N PRO A 393 4.31 0.28 -9.89
CA PRO A 393 5.67 -0.21 -9.99
C PRO A 393 6.08 -1.09 -8.79
N ALA A 394 5.83 -0.66 -7.54
CA ALA A 394 6.16 -1.44 -6.36
C ALA A 394 5.51 -2.83 -6.38
N TYR A 395 4.21 -2.89 -6.66
CA TYR A 395 3.45 -4.14 -6.71
C TYR A 395 3.95 -5.06 -7.83
N SER A 396 4.22 -4.49 -9.01
CA SER A 396 4.72 -5.22 -10.18
C SER A 396 6.10 -5.87 -9.94
N LEU A 397 6.92 -5.24 -9.11
CA LEU A 397 8.31 -5.65 -8.84
C LEU A 397 8.42 -6.63 -7.66
N GLY A 398 7.33 -6.90 -6.95
CA GLY A 398 7.27 -7.96 -5.93
C GLY A 398 7.16 -7.46 -4.49
N TYR A 399 6.83 -6.19 -4.27
CA TYR A 399 6.25 -5.81 -2.98
C TYR A 399 4.91 -6.53 -2.79
N ASN A 400 4.62 -6.88 -1.54
CA ASN A 400 3.28 -7.33 -1.18
C ASN A 400 2.28 -6.20 -1.40
N PHE A 401 1.03 -6.54 -1.68
CA PHE A 401 -0.03 -5.60 -2.04
C PHE A 401 -0.16 -4.47 -1.00
N VAL A 402 -0.15 -4.80 0.29
CA VAL A 402 -0.25 -3.77 1.35
C VAL A 402 0.99 -2.89 1.41
N ASP A 403 2.20 -3.44 1.27
CA ASP A 403 3.41 -2.63 1.23
C ASP A 403 3.38 -1.65 0.05
N ALA A 404 3.04 -2.13 -1.14
CA ALA A 404 2.94 -1.32 -2.34
C ALA A 404 1.90 -0.21 -2.19
N ALA A 405 0.72 -0.53 -1.63
CA ALA A 405 -0.34 0.46 -1.40
C ALA A 405 0.13 1.57 -0.45
N TYR A 406 0.80 1.22 0.65
CA TYR A 406 1.30 2.21 1.61
C TYR A 406 2.55 2.96 1.11
N LEU A 407 3.41 2.36 0.29
CA LEU A 407 4.49 3.07 -0.41
C LEU A 407 3.93 4.21 -1.28
N GLY A 408 2.80 3.99 -1.95
CA GLY A 408 2.12 5.03 -2.74
C GLY A 408 1.23 5.99 -1.94
N MET A 409 0.99 5.74 -0.65
CA MET A 409 0.08 6.53 0.17
C MET A 409 0.82 7.63 0.93
N SER A 410 0.77 8.89 0.47
CA SER A 410 1.54 9.95 1.13
C SER A 410 1.08 10.28 2.54
N TRP A 411 -0.23 10.17 2.81
CA TRP A 411 -0.82 10.39 4.13
C TRP A 411 -1.66 9.20 4.59
N VAL A 412 -1.43 8.79 5.83
CA VAL A 412 -2.23 7.80 6.57
C VAL A 412 -3.21 8.52 7.50
N GLY A 413 -4.40 7.95 7.67
CA GLY A 413 -5.52 8.62 8.36
C GLY A 413 -6.24 9.61 7.45
N ARG A 414 -7.57 9.49 7.41
CA ARG A 414 -8.48 10.24 6.53
C ARG A 414 -8.12 10.18 5.01
N GLN A 415 -8.65 9.27 4.18
CA GLN A 415 -9.68 8.22 4.37
C GLN A 415 -9.44 6.99 3.48
N ASN A 416 -8.18 6.77 3.07
CA ASN A 416 -7.78 5.59 2.31
C ASN A 416 -8.06 4.32 3.10
N ILE A 417 -8.66 3.33 2.43
CA ILE A 417 -8.84 1.97 2.90
C ILE A 417 -8.23 1.02 1.87
N VAL A 418 -7.55 -0.02 2.36
CA VAL A 418 -6.92 -1.04 1.52
C VAL A 418 -7.72 -2.33 1.64
N ILE A 419 -8.38 -2.75 0.55
CA ILE A 419 -9.22 -3.94 0.49
C ILE A 419 -8.43 -5.05 -0.19
N GLY A 420 -8.22 -6.16 0.50
CA GLY A 420 -7.48 -7.31 0.00
C GLY A 420 -6.58 -7.93 1.06
N ASP A 421 -6.05 -9.10 0.71
CA ASP A 421 -5.09 -9.84 1.50
C ASP A 421 -3.73 -9.11 1.53
N PRO A 422 -3.16 -8.80 2.71
CA PRO A 422 -1.89 -8.09 2.79
C PRO A 422 -0.70 -8.93 2.31
N LEU A 423 -0.83 -10.26 2.26
CA LEU A 423 0.21 -11.17 1.79
C LEU A 423 0.15 -11.44 0.28
N LEU A 424 -0.84 -10.87 -0.42
CA LEU A 424 -0.92 -10.93 -1.88
C LEU A 424 0.33 -10.33 -2.52
N ARG A 425 0.85 -11.01 -3.53
CA ARG A 425 1.94 -10.54 -4.40
C ARG A 425 1.83 -11.25 -5.75
N ILE A 426 2.36 -10.63 -6.80
CA ILE A 426 2.27 -11.15 -8.18
C ILE A 426 3.64 -11.42 -8.82
N ARG A 427 4.72 -11.27 -8.05
CA ARG A 427 6.09 -11.52 -8.51
C ARG A 427 6.95 -12.03 -7.36
N ASP A 428 7.77 -13.04 -7.66
CA ASP A 428 8.90 -13.49 -6.85
C ASP A 428 10.16 -12.80 -7.37
N PHE A 429 10.63 -11.77 -6.68
CA PHE A 429 11.92 -11.18 -7.01
C PHE A 429 13.04 -12.07 -6.48
N CYS A 430 13.86 -12.58 -7.40
CA CYS A 430 15.03 -13.38 -7.10
C CYS A 430 16.25 -12.49 -6.81
N ALA A 431 17.08 -12.92 -5.86
CA ALA A 431 18.37 -12.32 -5.56
C ALA A 431 19.41 -13.43 -5.36
N ASP A 432 20.44 -13.42 -6.19
CA ASP A 432 21.51 -14.40 -6.17
C ASP A 432 22.76 -13.81 -5.50
N THR A 433 23.30 -14.54 -4.53
CA THR A 433 24.59 -14.20 -3.91
C THR A 433 25.65 -15.15 -4.43
N LEU A 434 26.71 -14.60 -5.02
CA LEU A 434 27.82 -15.40 -5.54
C LEU A 434 28.48 -16.19 -4.41
N THR A 435 28.44 -17.52 -4.55
CA THR A 435 29.12 -18.44 -3.63
C THR A 435 30.52 -18.82 -4.11
N THR A 436 30.80 -18.62 -5.39
CA THR A 436 32.10 -18.78 -6.06
C THR A 436 32.33 -17.61 -7.02
N ASP A 437 33.54 -17.48 -7.56
CA ASP A 437 33.77 -16.56 -8.66
C ASP A 437 32.96 -17.01 -9.88
N GLU A 438 32.35 -16.08 -10.60
CA GLU A 438 31.48 -16.37 -11.73
C GLU A 438 31.86 -15.54 -12.95
N ILE A 439 31.70 -16.16 -14.13
CA ILE A 439 31.84 -15.51 -15.42
C ILE A 439 30.48 -15.56 -16.08
N ILE A 440 29.91 -14.39 -16.38
CA ILE A 440 28.65 -14.29 -17.11
C ILE A 440 28.88 -13.81 -18.54
N THR A 441 28.11 -14.41 -19.44
CA THR A 441 28.07 -14.09 -20.87
C THR A 441 26.71 -13.49 -21.22
N SER A 442 26.57 -12.90 -22.41
CA SER A 442 25.35 -12.23 -22.90
C SER A 442 24.03 -12.83 -22.41
N SER A 443 23.30 -12.08 -21.60
CA SER A 443 22.04 -12.51 -20.98
C SER A 443 21.19 -11.30 -20.55
N ASN A 444 19.88 -11.50 -20.50
CA ASN A 444 19.00 -10.63 -19.74
C ASN A 444 18.93 -11.17 -18.30
N ILE A 445 19.20 -10.30 -17.35
CA ILE A 445 19.21 -10.61 -15.92
C ILE A 445 17.97 -9.93 -15.32
N GLU A 446 17.08 -10.73 -14.74
CA GLU A 446 15.88 -10.25 -14.03
C GLU A 446 16.02 -10.33 -12.50
N CYS A 447 17.10 -10.92 -11.99
CA CYS A 447 17.38 -11.10 -10.57
C CYS A 447 18.42 -10.09 -10.08
N ALA A 448 18.38 -9.73 -8.80
CA ALA A 448 19.52 -9.06 -8.20
C ALA A 448 20.73 -10.01 -8.12
N ILE A 449 21.92 -9.47 -8.30
CA ILE A 449 23.19 -10.16 -8.10
C ILE A 449 23.97 -9.44 -7.01
N TYR A 450 24.34 -10.19 -5.98
CA TYR A 450 25.23 -9.74 -4.92
C TYR A 450 26.58 -10.46 -5.02
N VAL A 451 27.65 -9.68 -5.15
CA VAL A 451 29.04 -10.15 -5.18
C VAL A 451 29.67 -9.83 -3.82
N PRO A 452 29.80 -10.80 -2.90
CA PRO A 452 30.32 -10.54 -1.56
C PRO A 452 31.85 -10.32 -1.55
N PRO A 453 32.42 -9.84 -0.43
CA PRO A 453 33.87 -9.68 -0.31
C PRO A 453 34.64 -10.98 -0.62
N GLY A 454 35.74 -10.86 -1.36
CA GLY A 454 36.57 -12.00 -1.77
C GLY A 454 36.02 -12.82 -2.94
N ARG A 455 34.92 -12.38 -3.56
CA ARG A 455 34.39 -12.95 -4.81
C ARG A 455 34.60 -12.02 -5.99
N THR A 456 34.66 -12.61 -7.18
CA THR A 456 34.77 -11.89 -8.45
C THR A 456 33.63 -12.27 -9.38
N LEU A 457 32.93 -11.27 -9.92
CA LEU A 457 32.05 -11.41 -11.07
C LEU A 457 32.77 -10.87 -12.31
N THR A 458 32.88 -11.68 -13.36
CA THR A 458 33.47 -11.29 -14.63
C THR A 458 32.41 -11.26 -15.73
N ILE A 459 32.30 -10.14 -16.44
CA ILE A 459 31.57 -10.02 -17.70
C ILE A 459 32.55 -10.35 -18.82
N ALA A 460 32.33 -11.48 -19.50
CA ALA A 460 33.27 -11.99 -20.50
C ALA A 460 33.35 -11.11 -21.75
N SER A 461 34.51 -11.11 -22.42
CA SER A 461 34.74 -10.29 -23.62
C SER A 461 33.65 -10.45 -24.68
N GLY A 462 33.20 -9.33 -25.24
CA GLY A 462 32.19 -9.31 -26.29
C GLY A 462 30.76 -9.55 -25.78
N SER A 463 30.54 -9.53 -24.46
CA SER A 463 29.21 -9.78 -23.89
C SER A 463 28.31 -8.56 -23.94
N ASN A 464 27.00 -8.79 -24.08
CA ASN A 464 25.98 -7.76 -23.90
C ASN A 464 25.00 -8.20 -22.81
N ILE A 465 25.14 -7.62 -21.62
CA ILE A 465 24.36 -7.95 -20.42
C ILE A 465 23.31 -6.88 -20.20
N ASN A 466 22.06 -7.28 -19.99
CA ASN A 466 20.96 -6.37 -19.71
C ASN A 466 20.34 -6.69 -18.36
N PHE A 467 20.53 -5.83 -17.38
CA PHE A 467 19.77 -5.85 -16.12
C PHE A 467 18.42 -5.19 -16.38
N ILE A 468 17.34 -5.97 -16.33
CA ILE A 468 15.98 -5.54 -16.65
C ILE A 468 15.03 -5.83 -15.49
N LYS A 469 13.81 -5.26 -15.52
CA LYS A 469 12.77 -5.48 -14.50
C LYS A 469 13.29 -5.30 -13.07
N ASN A 470 14.06 -4.22 -12.89
CA ASN A 470 14.65 -3.84 -11.61
C ASN A 470 15.73 -4.81 -11.07
N ALA A 471 16.45 -5.51 -11.94
CA ALA A 471 17.58 -6.32 -11.54
C ALA A 471 18.73 -5.44 -11.01
N HIS A 472 19.16 -5.68 -9.76
CA HIS A 472 20.24 -4.91 -9.14
C HIS A 472 21.58 -5.64 -9.25
N LEU A 473 22.68 -4.91 -9.32
CA LEU A 473 24.03 -5.45 -9.17
C LEU A 473 24.73 -4.73 -8.02
N LYS A 474 24.97 -5.46 -6.92
CA LYS A 474 25.71 -4.97 -5.76
C LYS A 474 27.02 -5.73 -5.61
N VAL A 475 28.13 -5.01 -5.53
CA VAL A 475 29.49 -5.57 -5.53
C VAL A 475 30.29 -5.06 -4.35
N ASP A 476 30.44 -5.92 -3.35
CA ASP A 476 31.39 -5.73 -2.23
C ASP A 476 32.72 -6.49 -2.49
N GLY A 477 32.74 -7.39 -3.47
CA GLY A 477 33.92 -8.08 -4.00
C GLY A 477 34.58 -7.35 -5.18
N ASN A 478 34.82 -8.05 -6.28
CA ASN A 478 35.38 -7.48 -7.51
C ASN A 478 34.42 -7.65 -8.69
N LEU A 479 34.32 -6.63 -9.54
CA LEU A 479 33.66 -6.70 -10.83
C LEU A 479 34.67 -6.43 -11.94
N ILE A 480 34.77 -7.35 -12.90
CA ILE A 480 35.62 -7.23 -14.08
C ILE A 480 34.73 -7.21 -15.31
N ILE A 481 34.84 -6.18 -16.14
CA ILE A 481 34.17 -6.08 -17.44
C ILE A 481 35.25 -6.17 -18.52
N GLU A 482 35.30 -7.29 -19.25
CA GLU A 482 36.31 -7.55 -20.27
C GLU A 482 36.01 -6.84 -21.60
N GLU A 483 37.00 -6.81 -22.50
CA GLU A 483 37.01 -5.97 -23.70
C GLU A 483 35.79 -6.18 -24.60
N ASN A 484 35.34 -5.08 -25.23
CA ASN A 484 34.23 -5.05 -26.17
C ASN A 484 32.89 -5.49 -25.56
N SER A 485 32.72 -5.35 -24.24
CA SER A 485 31.49 -5.75 -23.54
C SER A 485 30.61 -4.56 -23.17
N THR A 486 29.30 -4.79 -23.16
CA THR A 486 28.30 -3.79 -22.78
C THR A 486 27.46 -4.33 -21.63
N VAL A 487 27.28 -3.51 -20.60
CA VAL A 487 26.37 -3.79 -19.49
C VAL A 487 25.35 -2.66 -19.42
N ASN A 488 24.09 -3.00 -19.62
CA ASN A 488 22.97 -2.06 -19.61
C ASN A 488 22.11 -2.31 -18.36
N PHE A 489 21.70 -1.23 -17.70
CA PHE A 489 20.73 -1.23 -16.62
C PHE A 489 19.48 -0.49 -17.08
N TYR A 490 18.32 -1.13 -16.97
CA TYR A 490 17.03 -0.60 -17.41
C TYR A 490 16.08 -0.36 -16.24
N GLY A 491 15.27 0.70 -16.34
CA GLY A 491 14.26 1.05 -15.33
C GLY A 491 14.89 1.31 -13.96
N PHE A 492 14.29 0.82 -12.89
CA PHE A 492 14.75 1.12 -11.52
C PHE A 492 16.00 0.37 -11.06
N SER A 493 16.70 -0.30 -11.97
CA SER A 493 17.88 -1.12 -11.64
C SER A 493 18.94 -0.29 -10.89
N CYS A 494 19.61 -0.96 -9.95
CA CYS A 494 20.59 -0.32 -9.07
C CYS A 494 21.95 -0.97 -9.24
N PHE A 495 22.97 -0.14 -9.46
CA PHE A 495 24.36 -0.56 -9.59
C PHE A 495 25.18 0.02 -8.46
N ILE A 496 25.68 -0.84 -7.58
CA ILE A 496 26.47 -0.45 -6.42
C ILE A 496 27.79 -1.20 -6.47
N VAL A 497 28.92 -0.49 -6.48
CA VAL A 497 30.25 -1.07 -6.27
C VAL A 497 30.91 -0.39 -5.09
N ASN A 498 31.27 -1.18 -4.09
CA ASN A 498 31.88 -0.72 -2.84
C ASN A 498 33.37 -1.07 -2.72
N ASN A 499 33.91 -1.84 -3.66
CA ASN A 499 35.30 -2.28 -3.63
C ASN A 499 35.98 -2.11 -5.01
N SER A 500 36.10 -3.14 -5.85
CA SER A 500 36.85 -3.05 -7.11
C SER A 500 35.96 -3.16 -8.35
N LEU A 501 36.16 -2.23 -9.29
CA LEU A 501 35.57 -2.23 -10.64
C LEU A 501 36.68 -2.07 -11.67
N ILE A 502 36.85 -3.05 -12.56
CA ILE A 502 37.77 -3.00 -13.70
C ILE A 502 36.93 -3.00 -14.98
N VAL A 503 37.12 -2.00 -15.84
CA VAL A 503 36.44 -1.90 -17.14
C VAL A 503 37.49 -1.85 -18.25
N ALA A 504 37.55 -2.91 -19.05
CA ALA A 504 38.53 -3.06 -20.13
C ALA A 504 38.17 -2.21 -21.36
N ALA A 505 39.12 -2.09 -22.29
CA ALA A 505 38.99 -1.25 -23.48
C ALA A 505 37.75 -1.59 -24.32
N ASN A 506 37.16 -0.56 -24.94
CA ASN A 506 35.96 -0.65 -25.78
C ASN A 506 34.72 -1.24 -25.08
N SER A 507 34.67 -1.18 -23.75
CA SER A 507 33.51 -1.64 -22.97
C SER A 507 32.64 -0.46 -22.51
N SER A 508 31.37 -0.72 -22.22
CA SER A 508 30.42 0.31 -21.77
C SER A 508 29.53 -0.14 -20.61
N LEU A 509 29.23 0.81 -19.73
CA LEU A 509 28.23 0.72 -18.66
C LEU A 509 27.16 1.77 -18.94
N ASN A 510 25.95 1.32 -19.27
CA ASN A 510 24.85 2.20 -19.66
C ASN A 510 23.73 2.12 -18.63
N PHE A 511 23.21 3.28 -18.24
CA PHE A 511 22.08 3.43 -17.31
C PHE A 511 20.94 4.09 -18.07
N LEU A 512 19.88 3.33 -18.33
CA LEU A 512 18.77 3.70 -19.20
C LEU A 512 17.46 3.77 -18.38
N ASP A 513 16.94 4.98 -18.23
CA ASP A 513 15.68 5.32 -17.54
C ASP A 513 15.70 5.03 -16.02
N PHE A 514 15.50 6.03 -15.15
CA PHE A 514 15.24 5.87 -13.70
C PHE A 514 16.24 5.01 -12.86
N ASN A 515 17.48 4.83 -13.30
CA ASN A 515 18.47 4.01 -12.58
C ASN A 515 19.23 4.79 -11.49
N ARG A 516 19.82 4.03 -10.55
CA ARG A 516 20.75 4.57 -9.54
C ARG A 516 22.10 3.87 -9.59
N ALA A 517 23.19 4.65 -9.69
CA ALA A 517 24.56 4.15 -9.66
C ALA A 517 25.35 4.76 -8.49
N ILE A 518 26.01 3.91 -7.69
CA ILE A 518 26.90 4.32 -6.60
C ILE A 518 28.22 3.57 -6.75
N ILE A 519 29.32 4.30 -6.88
CA ILE A 519 30.67 3.72 -6.91
C ILE A 519 31.44 4.35 -5.75
N SER A 520 31.68 3.57 -4.70
CA SER A 520 32.43 4.00 -3.53
C SER A 520 33.78 3.27 -3.50
N GLY A 521 34.87 4.05 -3.57
CA GLY A 521 36.23 3.54 -3.69
C GLY A 521 36.67 3.31 -5.15
N ILE A 522 37.17 4.35 -5.82
CA ILE A 522 37.80 4.21 -7.14
C ILE A 522 39.30 3.97 -6.96
N PHE A 523 39.85 2.92 -7.58
CA PHE A 523 41.19 2.98 -8.18
C PHE A 523 41.16 2.37 -9.58
N ILE A 524 41.88 3.05 -10.47
CA ILE A 524 41.90 3.04 -11.94
C ILE A 524 41.91 1.66 -12.58
#